data_AF-A0A450WGZ5-F1
#
_entry.id   AF-A0A450WGZ5-F1
#
_cell.length_a   1.000
_cell.length_b   1.000
_cell.length_c   1.000
_cell.angle_alpha   90.00
_cell.angle_beta   90.00
_cell.angle_gamma   90.00
#
_symmetry.space_group_name_H-M   'P 1'
#
loop_
_entity.id
_entity.type
_entity.pdbx_description
1 polymer ?
#
loop_
_entity_poly.entity_id
_entity_poly.type
_entity_poly.pdbx_seq_one_letter_code
_entity_poly.pdbx_strand_id
1 'polypeptide(L)'
;MSNVFDPVVEALATQIQNDAATATPTEKVELAKAWVLLAGRYSAGELEKFRIDKETQIGAAAATKIGEIEAAGAAQVGLMQAEVAEISGLMTPAWPLNPDDTKKSIPKVIDEKLFLPGSVPFLFGILARYQEYLGIGMITSEKGTFYNDNSREQLALLTGFNTDGLSYNAFYRQRSLEFLDGHDGHFIHSEMSWIYAGTSSQYYYPHALSAVLFVKNTTESDLTRNLRCGGATGWNSGYEGAGAHVLTPDVTNDNAADIALLSEENVWNYAGNTSNTGSNSVAITVPAGRTVAIIVYTSPYHYTSPTSAYVLFEHLYIERFKNEFLTTGLEIDIERTVKAHQNPNGSGDILDIWRP
;
A
#
# COMPACT_ATOMS: atom_id res chain seq x y z
N MET A 1 -79.49 19.79 34.43
CA MET A 1 -79.28 18.76 35.48
C MET A 1 -77.80 18.42 35.45
N SER A 2 -77.08 18.62 36.56
CA SER A 2 -75.66 18.29 36.64
C SER A 2 -75.49 16.76 36.70
N ASN A 3 -74.99 16.16 35.63
CA ASN A 3 -74.54 14.76 35.67
C ASN A 3 -73.15 14.74 36.31
N VAL A 4 -73.11 14.91 37.64
CA VAL A 4 -71.96 14.47 38.43
C VAL A 4 -72.04 12.95 38.39
N PHE A 5 -71.20 12.34 37.56
CA PHE A 5 -71.00 10.89 37.60
C PHE A 5 -70.54 10.55 39.02
N ASP A 6 -71.20 9.58 39.63
CA ASP A 6 -70.86 9.10 40.97
C ASP A 6 -69.37 8.72 40.99
N PRO A 7 -68.50 9.40 41.77
CA PRO A 7 -67.05 9.17 41.78
C PRO A 7 -66.68 7.71 42.05
N VAL A 8 -67.57 6.99 42.73
CA VAL A 8 -67.43 5.55 43.01
C VAL A 8 -67.48 4.74 41.71
N VAL A 9 -68.26 5.17 40.72
CA VAL A 9 -68.41 4.48 39.43
C VAL A 9 -67.20 4.71 38.52
N GLU A 10 -66.62 5.91 38.54
CA GLU A 10 -65.42 6.24 37.75
C GLU A 10 -64.18 5.51 38.29
N ALA A 11 -64.06 5.39 39.62
CA ALA A 11 -63.05 4.56 40.28
C ALA A 11 -63.23 3.07 39.93
N LEU A 12 -64.46 2.56 39.94
CA LEU A 12 -64.76 1.16 39.63
C LEU A 12 -64.49 0.81 38.16
N ALA A 13 -64.81 1.72 37.22
CA ALA A 13 -64.53 1.52 35.79
C ALA A 13 -63.03 1.47 35.49
N THR A 14 -62.25 2.33 36.16
CA THR A 14 -60.80 2.36 36.05
C THR A 14 -60.16 1.09 36.63
N GLN A 15 -60.66 0.62 37.78
CA GLN A 15 -60.23 -0.64 38.40
C GLN A 15 -60.48 -1.83 37.46
N ILE A 16 -61.68 -1.94 36.87
CA ILE A 16 -62.03 -3.03 35.93
C ILE A 16 -61.12 -3.03 34.68
N GLN A 17 -60.75 -1.86 34.16
CA GLN A 17 -59.85 -1.76 33.01
C GLN A 17 -58.41 -2.22 33.33
N ASN A 18 -57.90 -1.84 34.51
CA ASN A 18 -56.58 -2.26 34.95
C ASN A 18 -56.53 -3.79 35.20
N ASP A 19 -57.58 -4.34 35.80
CA ASP A 19 -57.68 -5.78 36.08
C ASP A 19 -57.83 -6.59 34.76
N ALA A 20 -58.56 -6.06 33.77
CA ALA A 20 -58.74 -6.71 32.46
C ALA A 20 -57.45 -6.85 31.65
N ALA A 21 -56.46 -5.97 31.85
CA ALA A 21 -55.18 -6.02 31.11
C ALA A 21 -54.34 -7.27 31.46
N THR A 22 -54.54 -7.84 32.65
CA THR A 22 -53.78 -9.01 33.15
C THR A 22 -54.65 -10.25 33.37
N ALA A 23 -55.98 -10.13 33.28
CA ALA A 23 -56.94 -11.21 33.53
C ALA A 23 -56.92 -12.35 32.49
N THR A 24 -57.24 -13.55 32.96
CA THR A 24 -57.42 -14.74 32.12
C THR A 24 -58.72 -14.66 31.29
N PRO A 25 -58.87 -15.46 30.22
CA PRO A 25 -60.03 -15.39 29.33
C PRO A 25 -61.39 -15.56 30.04
N THR A 26 -61.47 -16.42 31.05
CA THR A 26 -62.71 -16.64 31.81
C THR A 26 -63.04 -15.45 32.72
N GLU A 27 -62.04 -14.82 33.33
CA GLU A 27 -62.20 -13.62 34.17
C GLU A 27 -62.60 -12.38 33.34
N LYS A 28 -62.11 -12.31 32.11
CA LYS A 28 -62.53 -11.26 31.15
C LYS A 28 -64.02 -11.34 30.81
N VAL A 29 -64.63 -12.52 30.82
CA VAL A 29 -66.07 -12.68 30.61
C VAL A 29 -66.88 -12.15 31.80
N GLU A 30 -66.41 -12.38 33.03
CA GLU A 30 -67.06 -11.84 34.23
C GLU A 30 -66.87 -10.32 34.37
N LEU A 31 -65.69 -9.79 34.03
CA LEU A 31 -65.44 -8.34 33.95
C LEU A 31 -66.29 -7.68 32.86
N ALA A 32 -66.50 -8.35 31.72
CA ALA A 32 -67.41 -7.88 30.67
C ALA A 32 -68.88 -7.86 31.15
N LYS A 33 -69.32 -8.83 31.94
CA LYS A 33 -70.66 -8.81 32.57
C LYS A 33 -70.80 -7.65 33.56
N ALA A 34 -69.76 -7.36 34.37
CA ALA A 34 -69.72 -6.20 35.25
C ALA A 34 -69.78 -4.87 34.48
N TRP A 35 -69.11 -4.81 33.32
CA TRP A 35 -69.18 -3.67 32.40
C TRP A 35 -70.57 -3.48 31.78
N VAL A 36 -71.25 -4.56 31.41
CA VAL A 36 -72.64 -4.54 30.93
C VAL A 36 -73.61 -4.07 32.03
N LEU A 37 -73.35 -4.44 33.29
CA LEU A 37 -74.09 -3.93 34.45
C LEU A 37 -73.85 -2.43 34.68
N LEU A 38 -72.64 -1.93 34.42
CA LEU A 38 -72.31 -0.50 34.43
C LEU A 38 -72.97 0.25 33.26
N ALA A 39 -72.99 -0.35 32.06
CA ALA A 39 -73.64 0.17 30.87
C ALA A 39 -75.18 0.22 31.00
N GLY A 40 -75.78 -0.53 31.93
CA GLY A 40 -77.17 -0.36 32.30
C GLY A 40 -77.49 0.97 33.01
N ARG A 41 -76.48 1.72 33.47
CA ARG A 41 -76.63 3.03 34.14
C ARG A 41 -76.24 4.23 33.27
N TYR A 42 -75.66 4.01 32.09
CA TYR A 42 -75.24 5.08 31.17
C TYR A 42 -75.81 4.84 29.78
N SER A 43 -76.22 5.93 29.14
CA SER A 43 -76.70 5.87 27.77
C SER A 43 -75.56 5.52 26.80
N ALA A 44 -75.89 4.91 25.66
CA ALA A 44 -74.91 4.60 24.60
C ALA A 44 -74.11 5.84 24.16
N GLY A 45 -74.70 7.04 24.24
CA GLY A 45 -74.03 8.30 23.93
C GLY A 45 -72.94 8.70 24.94
N GLU A 46 -73.06 8.30 26.21
CA GLU A 46 -72.05 8.60 27.25
C GLU A 46 -70.82 7.71 27.11
N LEU A 47 -71.02 6.44 26.75
CA LEU A 47 -69.92 5.50 26.47
C LEU A 47 -69.15 5.88 25.20
N GLU A 48 -69.86 6.30 24.15
CA GLU A 48 -69.24 6.75 22.90
C GLU A 48 -68.44 8.04 23.11
N LYS A 49 -68.94 8.97 23.94
CA LYS A 49 -68.19 10.17 24.33
C LYS A 49 -66.90 9.83 25.07
N PHE A 50 -66.95 8.88 26.00
CA PHE A 50 -65.76 8.43 26.74
C PHE A 50 -64.71 7.80 25.80
N ARG A 51 -65.15 6.98 24.84
CA ARG A 51 -64.26 6.40 23.81
C ARG A 51 -63.56 7.50 23.01
N ILE A 52 -64.31 8.47 22.51
CA ILE A 52 -63.79 9.59 21.72
C ILE A 52 -62.80 10.44 22.53
N ASP A 53 -63.12 10.75 23.79
CA ASP A 53 -62.24 11.52 24.67
C ASP A 53 -60.91 10.78 24.92
N LYS A 54 -60.95 9.45 25.08
CA LYS A 54 -59.74 8.63 25.27
C LYS A 54 -58.90 8.50 24.00
N GLU A 55 -59.51 8.29 22.84
CA GLU A 55 -58.81 8.28 21.55
C GLU A 55 -58.11 9.62 21.29
N THR A 56 -58.77 10.73 21.64
CA THR A 56 -58.20 12.07 21.53
C THR A 56 -56.99 12.26 22.45
N GLN A 57 -57.08 11.80 23.71
CA GLN A 57 -55.96 11.86 24.67
C GLN A 57 -54.76 11.03 24.21
N ILE A 58 -55.01 9.82 23.68
CA ILE A 58 -53.96 8.94 23.16
C ILE A 58 -53.30 9.57 21.93
N GLY A 59 -54.10 10.12 21.01
CA GLY A 59 -53.59 10.81 19.81
C GLY A 59 -52.70 12.00 20.15
N ALA A 60 -53.10 12.82 21.14
CA ALA A 60 -52.31 13.95 21.60
C ALA A 60 -50.98 13.51 22.24
N ALA A 61 -50.99 12.49 23.11
CA ALA A 61 -49.79 11.96 23.73
C ALA A 61 -48.82 11.34 22.72
N ALA A 62 -49.34 10.62 21.72
CA ALA A 62 -48.55 10.04 20.64
C ALA A 62 -47.87 11.12 19.79
N ALA A 63 -48.60 12.18 19.42
CA ALA A 63 -48.04 13.30 18.67
C ALA A 63 -46.89 14.00 19.42
N THR A 64 -47.02 14.19 20.74
CA THR A 64 -45.93 14.74 21.56
C THR A 64 -44.69 13.85 21.55
N LYS A 65 -44.85 12.51 21.70
CA LYS A 65 -43.70 11.60 21.67
C LYS A 65 -43.03 11.48 20.31
N ILE A 66 -43.81 11.55 19.22
CA ILE A 66 -43.24 11.61 17.86
C ILE A 66 -42.35 12.85 17.71
N GLY A 67 -42.83 14.03 18.15
CA GLY A 67 -42.04 15.26 18.08
C GLY A 67 -40.75 15.21 18.91
N GLU A 68 -40.76 14.59 20.09
CA GLU A 68 -39.55 14.38 20.90
C GLU A 68 -38.53 13.47 20.20
N ILE A 69 -38.98 12.39 19.54
CA ILE A 69 -38.11 11.47 18.80
C ILE A 69 -37.49 12.16 17.58
N GLU A 70 -38.28 12.93 16.84
CA GLU A 70 -37.80 13.69 15.68
C GLU A 70 -36.74 14.73 16.08
N ALA A 71 -36.95 15.45 17.20
CA ALA A 71 -35.98 16.40 17.73
C ALA A 71 -34.67 15.73 18.18
N ALA A 72 -34.76 14.58 18.87
CA ALA A 72 -33.58 13.80 19.26
C ALA A 72 -32.81 13.27 18.04
N GLY A 73 -33.52 12.76 17.03
CA GLY A 73 -32.93 12.31 15.77
C GLY A 73 -32.20 13.43 15.03
N ALA A 74 -32.80 14.62 14.93
CA ALA A 74 -32.17 15.78 14.32
C ALA A 74 -30.90 16.22 15.05
N ALA A 75 -30.90 16.20 16.38
CA ALA A 75 -29.71 16.53 17.19
C ALA A 75 -28.57 15.53 16.96
N GLN A 76 -28.88 14.23 16.88
CA GLN A 76 -27.87 13.19 16.64
C GLN A 76 -27.27 13.27 15.23
N VAL A 77 -28.09 13.58 14.22
CA VAL A 77 -27.60 13.85 12.85
C VAL A 77 -26.68 15.06 12.84
N GLY A 78 -26.99 16.13 13.58
CA GLY A 78 -26.13 17.31 13.71
C GLY A 78 -24.77 16.99 14.34
N LEU A 79 -24.74 16.16 15.39
CA LEU A 79 -23.48 15.70 16.01
C LEU A 79 -22.64 14.86 15.06
N MET A 80 -23.25 13.91 14.35
CA MET A 80 -22.57 13.10 13.34
C MET A 80 -22.01 13.96 12.19
N GLN A 81 -22.75 14.97 11.74
CA GLN A 81 -22.28 15.91 10.72
C GLN A 81 -21.09 16.75 11.20
N ALA A 82 -21.08 17.16 12.47
CA ALA A 82 -19.95 17.87 13.08
C ALA A 82 -18.71 16.98 13.20
N GLU A 83 -18.84 15.73 13.65
CA GLU A 83 -17.73 14.76 13.69
C GLU A 83 -17.18 14.47 12.30
N VAL A 84 -18.04 14.29 11.29
CA VAL A 84 -17.62 14.11 9.89
C VAL A 84 -16.85 15.33 9.38
N ALA A 85 -17.24 16.55 9.76
CA ALA A 85 -16.52 17.77 9.39
C ALA A 85 -15.14 17.85 10.07
N GLU A 86 -15.03 17.44 11.33
CA GLU A 86 -13.76 17.40 12.08
C GLU A 86 -12.79 16.35 11.49
N ILE A 87 -13.30 15.14 11.18
CA ILE A 87 -12.53 14.09 10.49
C ILE A 87 -12.10 14.56 9.09
N SER A 88 -12.97 15.25 8.35
CA SER A 88 -12.63 15.83 7.05
C SER A 88 -11.53 16.89 7.17
N GLY A 89 -11.52 17.67 8.25
CA GLY A 89 -10.47 18.64 8.56
C GLY A 89 -9.12 18.00 8.92
N LEU A 90 -9.13 16.80 9.52
CA LEU A 90 -7.90 16.03 9.80
C LEU A 90 -7.31 15.36 8.55
N MET A 91 -8.12 15.08 7.53
CA MET A 91 -7.70 14.37 6.31
C MET A 91 -7.06 15.24 5.23
N THR A 92 -7.06 16.57 5.39
CA THR A 92 -6.32 17.45 4.48
C THR A 92 -5.33 18.28 5.26
N PRO A 93 -4.03 17.97 5.23
CA PRO A 93 -3.07 19.01 5.47
C PRO A 93 -3.29 20.06 4.38
N ALA A 94 -3.34 21.34 4.77
CA ALA A 94 -3.41 22.48 3.88
C ALA A 94 -2.11 22.62 3.08
N TRP A 95 -1.83 21.65 2.23
CA TRP A 95 -0.85 21.77 1.16
C TRP A 95 -1.50 22.62 0.07
N PRO A 96 -0.78 23.59 -0.52
CA PRO A 96 -1.35 24.40 -1.59
C PRO A 96 -1.76 23.47 -2.74
N LEU A 97 -3.07 23.28 -2.92
CA LEU A 97 -3.60 22.61 -4.09
C LEU A 97 -3.52 23.61 -5.24
N ASN A 98 -2.72 23.27 -6.25
CA ASN A 98 -2.80 23.98 -7.52
C ASN A 98 -4.19 23.67 -8.10
N PRO A 99 -4.99 24.65 -8.56
CA PRO A 99 -6.32 24.39 -9.14
C PRO A 99 -6.35 23.31 -10.25
N ASP A 100 -5.21 23.02 -10.87
CA ASP A 100 -5.05 21.93 -11.85
C ASP A 100 -5.01 20.51 -11.25
N ASP A 101 -4.89 20.34 -9.94
CA ASP A 101 -4.80 19.04 -9.27
C ASP A 101 -6.14 18.29 -9.24
N THR A 102 -7.25 18.98 -9.45
CA THR A 102 -8.60 18.39 -9.52
C THR A 102 -8.85 17.55 -10.79
N LYS A 103 -7.95 17.63 -11.78
CA LYS A 103 -8.01 16.87 -13.04
C LYS A 103 -7.03 15.70 -13.07
N LYS A 104 -6.26 15.49 -12.00
CA LYS A 104 -5.24 14.45 -11.91
C LYS A 104 -5.79 13.26 -11.12
N SER A 105 -5.42 12.05 -11.52
CA SER A 105 -5.73 10.85 -10.72
C SER A 105 -5.01 10.95 -9.36
N ILE A 106 -5.58 10.36 -8.29
CA ILE A 106 -4.97 10.34 -6.96
C ILE A 106 -3.51 9.82 -7.00
N PRO A 107 -3.16 8.78 -7.78
CA PRO A 107 -1.78 8.38 -7.98
C PRO A 107 -0.88 9.49 -8.53
N LYS A 108 -1.37 10.28 -9.50
CA LYS A 108 -0.62 11.40 -10.10
C LYS A 108 -0.39 12.56 -9.12
N VAL A 109 -1.32 12.80 -8.19
CA VAL A 109 -1.14 13.79 -7.12
C VAL A 109 -0.14 13.30 -6.07
N ILE A 110 -0.11 12.00 -5.76
CA ILE A 110 0.88 11.41 -4.86
C ILE A 110 2.27 11.42 -5.52
N ASP A 111 2.35 11.10 -6.82
CA ASP A 111 3.57 11.13 -7.63
C ASP A 111 4.23 12.51 -7.61
N GLU A 112 3.44 13.57 -7.83
CA GLU A 112 3.91 14.96 -7.81
C GLU A 112 4.17 15.52 -6.40
N LYS A 113 3.67 14.89 -5.33
CA LYS A 113 3.82 15.38 -3.94
C LYS A 113 4.81 14.57 -3.10
N LEU A 114 5.12 13.33 -3.48
CA LEU A 114 6.16 12.51 -2.84
C LEU A 114 7.55 12.87 -3.36
N PHE A 115 7.64 13.35 -4.60
CA PHE A 115 8.89 13.70 -5.24
C PHE A 115 8.96 15.17 -5.60
N LEU A 116 10.07 15.82 -5.22
CA LEU A 116 10.36 17.16 -5.70
C LEU A 116 10.61 17.15 -7.21
N PRO A 117 10.22 18.21 -7.94
CA PRO A 117 10.53 18.33 -9.37
C PRO A 117 12.05 18.19 -9.62
N GLY A 118 12.42 17.36 -10.59
CA GLY A 118 13.82 17.07 -10.91
C GLY A 118 14.48 16.02 -10.01
N SER A 119 13.74 15.44 -9.05
CA SER A 119 14.15 14.21 -8.37
C SER A 119 14.27 13.06 -9.36
N VAL A 120 15.25 12.20 -9.12
CA VAL A 120 15.52 11.01 -9.93
C VAL A 120 15.53 9.83 -8.97
N PRO A 121 14.33 9.33 -8.60
CA PRO A 121 14.20 8.23 -7.68
C PRO A 121 14.56 6.91 -8.36
N PHE A 122 15.03 5.96 -7.56
CA PHE A 122 15.30 4.59 -8.00
C PHE A 122 15.19 3.63 -6.80
N LEU A 123 15.12 2.33 -7.08
CA LEU A 123 15.10 1.31 -6.02
C LEU A 123 16.52 0.85 -5.72
N PHE A 124 16.87 0.76 -4.44
CA PHE A 124 18.12 0.18 -3.99
C PHE A 124 17.87 -0.80 -2.86
N GLY A 125 18.67 -1.86 -2.79
CA GLY A 125 18.66 -2.78 -1.66
C GLY A 125 19.91 -3.65 -1.65
N ILE A 126 20.15 -4.27 -0.49
CA ILE A 126 21.23 -5.23 -0.31
C ILE A 126 20.59 -6.56 0.05
N LEU A 127 20.53 -7.43 -0.96
CA LEU A 127 19.96 -8.76 -0.85
C LEU A 127 20.92 -9.65 -0.08
N ALA A 128 20.40 -10.46 0.83
CA ALA A 128 21.14 -11.48 1.56
C ALA A 128 20.79 -12.87 1.02
N ARG A 129 21.81 -13.72 0.89
CA ARG A 129 21.64 -15.11 0.44
C ARG A 129 20.84 -15.92 1.45
N TYR A 130 20.17 -16.94 0.93
CA TYR A 130 19.53 -17.97 1.75
C TYR A 130 20.53 -18.56 2.75
N GLN A 131 20.12 -18.65 4.02
CA GLN A 131 20.92 -19.11 5.16
C GLN A 131 21.98 -18.13 5.69
N GLU A 132 21.90 -16.85 5.32
CA GLU A 132 22.44 -15.76 6.14
C GLU A 132 21.46 -15.53 7.31
N TYR A 133 21.80 -16.05 8.50
CA TYR A 133 20.93 -15.98 9.68
C TYR A 133 21.53 -15.01 10.72
N LEU A 134 20.94 -13.82 10.88
CA LEU A 134 21.35 -12.86 11.92
C LEU A 134 22.87 -12.54 11.89
N GLY A 135 23.49 -12.44 10.71
CA GLY A 135 24.93 -12.24 10.56
C GLY A 135 25.80 -13.49 10.75
N ILE A 136 25.19 -14.68 10.83
CA ILE A 136 25.87 -15.98 10.81
C ILE A 136 25.78 -16.53 9.39
N GLY A 137 26.92 -16.64 8.71
CA GLY A 137 26.97 -17.36 7.45
C GLY A 137 26.79 -18.85 7.71
N MET A 138 25.85 -19.51 7.04
CA MET A 138 25.83 -20.97 6.85
C MET A 138 25.70 -21.29 5.35
N ILE A 139 26.36 -20.47 4.53
CA ILE A 139 26.16 -20.44 3.08
C ILE A 139 26.99 -21.55 2.45
N THR A 140 26.33 -22.64 2.10
CA THR A 140 26.95 -23.85 1.54
C THR A 140 26.60 -24.11 0.08
N SER A 141 25.80 -23.23 -0.56
CA SER A 141 25.39 -23.36 -1.96
C SER A 141 25.84 -22.18 -2.82
N GLU A 142 26.25 -22.47 -4.06
CA GLU A 142 26.75 -21.49 -5.05
C GLU A 142 25.65 -20.61 -5.66
N LYS A 143 24.38 -20.96 -5.48
CA LYS A 143 23.28 -20.38 -6.26
C LYS A 143 23.06 -18.89 -5.96
N GLY A 144 22.70 -18.11 -6.99
CA GLY A 144 22.49 -16.65 -6.93
C GLY A 144 23.29 -15.91 -8.00
N THR A 145 22.92 -16.12 -9.27
CA THR A 145 23.74 -15.84 -10.45
C THR A 145 23.35 -14.54 -11.16
N PHE A 146 23.32 -13.41 -10.47
CA PHE A 146 22.90 -12.12 -11.06
C PHE A 146 23.96 -11.45 -11.94
N TYR A 147 25.21 -11.90 -11.83
CA TYR A 147 26.30 -11.37 -12.64
C TYR A 147 26.06 -11.61 -14.15
N ASN A 148 25.71 -12.84 -14.56
CA ASN A 148 25.60 -13.18 -15.98
C ASN A 148 24.17 -13.18 -16.54
N ASP A 149 23.16 -13.41 -15.71
CA ASP A 149 21.78 -13.74 -16.13
C ASP A 149 20.81 -13.53 -14.95
N ASN A 150 19.52 -13.81 -15.13
CA ASN A 150 18.47 -13.78 -14.09
C ASN A 150 18.17 -12.37 -13.55
N SER A 151 18.30 -11.34 -14.39
CA SER A 151 17.97 -9.97 -14.00
C SER A 151 16.48 -9.81 -13.70
N ARG A 152 15.62 -10.63 -14.34
CA ARG A 152 14.18 -10.71 -14.01
C ARG A 152 13.95 -11.15 -12.56
N GLU A 153 14.61 -12.19 -12.10
CA GLU A 153 14.55 -12.69 -10.73
C GLU A 153 15.08 -11.66 -9.74
N GLN A 154 16.17 -10.97 -10.11
CA GLN A 154 16.74 -9.89 -9.30
C GLN A 154 15.76 -8.73 -9.11
N LEU A 155 15.10 -8.29 -10.18
CA LEU A 155 14.06 -7.26 -10.11
C LEU A 155 12.86 -7.75 -9.29
N ALA A 156 12.48 -9.02 -9.44
CA ALA A 156 11.38 -9.62 -8.68
C ALA A 156 11.64 -9.52 -7.16
N LEU A 157 12.83 -9.93 -6.71
CA LEU A 157 13.23 -9.84 -5.30
C LEU A 157 13.19 -8.41 -4.78
N LEU A 158 13.78 -7.47 -5.53
CA LEU A 158 13.78 -6.06 -5.17
C LEU A 158 12.40 -5.41 -5.18
N THR A 159 11.41 -6.01 -5.83
CA THR A 159 10.04 -5.49 -5.87
C THR A 159 9.11 -6.26 -4.96
N GLY A 160 9.63 -7.19 -4.15
CA GLY A 160 8.86 -7.94 -3.16
C GLY A 160 8.24 -9.24 -3.68
N PHE A 161 8.59 -9.66 -4.90
CA PHE A 161 8.23 -10.97 -5.43
C PHE A 161 9.25 -12.02 -4.94
N ASN A 162 8.94 -12.63 -3.80
CA ASN A 162 9.74 -13.72 -3.23
C ASN A 162 9.06 -15.06 -3.55
N THR A 163 9.81 -15.99 -4.16
CA THR A 163 9.38 -17.40 -4.26
C THR A 163 10.39 -18.28 -3.52
N ASP A 164 9.94 -19.38 -2.93
CA ASP A 164 10.75 -20.27 -2.06
C ASP A 164 11.94 -20.94 -2.77
N GLY A 165 12.10 -20.75 -4.08
CA GLY A 165 13.19 -21.31 -4.88
C GLY A 165 14.36 -20.34 -5.16
N LEU A 166 14.28 -19.08 -4.73
CA LEU A 166 15.30 -18.08 -5.02
C LEU A 166 16.49 -18.18 -4.06
N SER A 167 17.70 -17.96 -4.58
CA SER A 167 18.94 -18.09 -3.80
C SER A 167 19.23 -16.91 -2.88
N TYR A 168 18.57 -15.79 -3.15
CA TYR A 168 18.43 -14.64 -2.28
C TYR A 168 16.98 -14.58 -1.84
N ASN A 169 16.73 -14.59 -0.54
CA ASN A 169 15.37 -14.60 0.01
C ASN A 169 15.21 -13.71 1.24
N ALA A 170 16.23 -12.91 1.55
CA ALA A 170 16.26 -11.98 2.66
C ALA A 170 16.96 -10.68 2.24
N PHE A 171 16.90 -9.67 3.11
CA PHE A 171 17.59 -8.40 2.93
C PHE A 171 18.53 -8.17 4.10
N TYR A 172 19.81 -7.94 3.80
CA TYR A 172 20.75 -7.36 4.75
C TYR A 172 20.41 -5.89 5.01
N ARG A 173 20.12 -5.15 3.92
CA ARG A 173 19.48 -3.83 3.97
C ARG A 173 18.21 -3.88 3.15
N GLN A 174 17.08 -3.57 3.79
CA GLN A 174 15.78 -3.57 3.14
C GLN A 174 15.78 -2.66 1.91
N ARG A 175 15.00 -3.06 0.91
CA ARG A 175 14.76 -2.22 -0.26
C ARG A 175 14.21 -0.85 0.16
N SER A 176 14.84 0.20 -0.33
CA SER A 176 14.42 1.59 -0.13
C SER A 176 14.28 2.29 -1.47
N LEU A 177 13.53 3.38 -1.44
CA LEU A 177 13.55 4.34 -2.52
C LEU A 177 14.66 5.35 -2.22
N GLU A 178 15.65 5.39 -3.10
CA GLU A 178 16.82 6.26 -3.02
C GLU A 178 16.79 7.27 -4.17
N PHE A 179 17.65 8.29 -4.12
CA PHE A 179 17.68 9.36 -5.11
C PHE A 179 19.07 9.54 -5.70
N LEU A 180 19.14 9.87 -6.98
CA LEU A 180 20.36 10.35 -7.60
C LEU A 180 20.56 11.84 -7.23
N ASP A 181 21.57 12.08 -6.41
CA ASP A 181 21.85 13.35 -5.75
C ASP A 181 22.65 14.32 -6.62
N GLY A 182 22.54 15.60 -6.28
CA GLY A 182 23.28 16.68 -6.90
C GLY A 182 22.82 17.04 -8.31
N HIS A 183 23.54 18.01 -8.89
CA HIS A 183 23.30 18.52 -10.24
C HIS A 183 23.52 17.43 -11.32
N ASP A 184 24.56 16.61 -11.15
CA ASP A 184 24.95 15.61 -12.13
C ASP A 184 24.19 14.28 -11.97
N GLY A 185 23.56 14.02 -10.81
CA GLY A 185 22.82 12.80 -10.53
C GLY A 185 23.74 11.63 -10.21
N HIS A 186 24.31 11.65 -9.01
CA HIS A 186 25.18 10.60 -8.49
C HIS A 186 24.50 9.80 -7.37
N PHE A 187 24.84 8.54 -7.26
CA PHE A 187 24.61 7.74 -6.07
C PHE A 187 25.85 6.90 -5.79
N ILE A 188 26.26 6.86 -4.53
CA ILE A 188 27.38 6.06 -4.05
C ILE A 188 26.93 5.46 -2.73
N HIS A 189 26.87 4.14 -2.69
CA HIS A 189 26.71 3.39 -1.44
C HIS A 189 27.99 2.63 -1.16
N SER A 190 28.54 2.78 0.04
CA SER A 190 29.68 1.98 0.48
C SER A 190 29.55 1.62 1.96
N GLU A 191 29.77 0.36 2.30
CA GLU A 191 29.84 -0.09 3.70
C GLU A 191 30.80 -1.26 3.91
N MET A 192 31.16 -1.48 5.17
CA MET A 192 31.86 -2.69 5.58
C MET A 192 30.90 -3.58 6.36
N SER A 193 30.73 -4.82 5.92
CA SER A 193 29.94 -5.82 6.63
C SER A 193 30.84 -6.86 7.29
N TRP A 194 30.39 -7.34 8.45
CA TRP A 194 31.10 -8.32 9.28
C TRP A 194 30.18 -9.52 9.48
N ILE A 195 30.65 -10.69 9.05
CA ILE A 195 29.82 -11.90 9.02
C ILE A 195 30.55 -13.00 9.76
N TYR A 196 29.91 -13.57 10.77
CA TYR A 196 30.48 -14.66 11.55
C TYR A 196 30.58 -15.93 10.71
N ALA A 197 31.77 -16.51 10.67
CA ALA A 197 32.06 -17.73 9.93
C ALA A 197 31.60 -18.95 10.75
N GLY A 198 30.35 -19.38 10.55
CA GLY A 198 29.77 -20.54 11.23
C GLY A 198 30.37 -21.91 10.85
N THR A 199 31.10 -22.00 9.72
CA THR A 199 31.68 -23.24 9.16
C THR A 199 32.93 -22.90 8.32
N SER A 200 33.83 -23.87 8.14
CA SER A 200 35.04 -23.73 7.31
C SER A 200 34.79 -23.81 5.79
N SER A 201 33.58 -24.12 5.35
CA SER A 201 33.20 -24.31 3.94
C SER A 201 32.22 -23.24 3.45
N GLN A 202 32.39 -22.02 3.94
CA GLN A 202 31.51 -20.90 3.62
C GLN A 202 31.90 -20.17 2.34
N TYR A 203 30.89 -19.80 1.55
CA TYR A 203 31.06 -18.88 0.43
C TYR A 203 31.26 -17.44 0.94
N TYR A 204 32.18 -16.72 0.29
CA TYR A 204 32.71 -15.43 0.75
C TYR A 204 31.91 -14.20 0.27
N TYR A 205 30.77 -14.36 -0.41
CA TYR A 205 29.95 -13.28 -1.00
C TYR A 205 28.45 -13.47 -0.70
N PRO A 206 28.05 -13.25 0.56
CA PRO A 206 26.67 -13.42 1.04
C PRO A 206 25.68 -12.40 0.51
N HIS A 207 26.16 -11.23 0.08
CA HIS A 207 25.30 -10.12 -0.28
C HIS A 207 25.31 -9.84 -1.79
N ALA A 208 24.25 -9.17 -2.25
CA ALA A 208 24.09 -8.65 -3.60
C ALA A 208 23.52 -7.24 -3.51
N LEU A 209 24.34 -6.25 -3.86
CA LEU A 209 23.90 -4.87 -3.95
C LEU A 209 23.21 -4.71 -5.30
N SER A 210 22.02 -4.13 -5.28
CA SER A 210 21.20 -4.02 -6.48
C SER A 210 20.50 -2.67 -6.54
N ALA A 211 20.65 -1.98 -7.66
CA ALA A 211 19.95 -0.74 -7.98
C ALA A 211 19.10 -0.94 -9.24
N VAL A 212 17.85 -0.45 -9.23
CA VAL A 212 16.93 -0.53 -10.36
C VAL A 212 16.41 0.85 -10.71
N LEU A 213 16.64 1.26 -11.95
CA LEU A 213 16.14 2.52 -12.51
C LEU A 213 15.15 2.22 -13.63
N PHE A 214 13.95 2.78 -13.55
CA PHE A 214 12.99 2.73 -14.65
C PHE A 214 13.15 3.97 -15.52
N VAL A 215 13.53 3.80 -16.78
CA VAL A 215 13.79 4.91 -17.71
C VAL A 215 12.85 4.82 -18.89
N LYS A 216 12.09 5.89 -19.10
CA LYS A 216 11.13 6.04 -20.20
C LYS A 216 11.75 6.85 -21.33
N ASN A 217 11.61 6.32 -22.55
CA ASN A 217 11.85 7.09 -23.78
C ASN A 217 10.52 7.70 -24.25
N THR A 218 10.48 9.03 -24.30
CA THR A 218 9.29 9.81 -24.68
C THR A 218 9.26 10.17 -26.16
N THR A 219 10.20 9.66 -26.95
CA THR A 219 10.34 9.95 -28.38
C THR A 219 9.88 8.79 -29.25
N GLU A 220 9.75 9.07 -30.56
CA GLU A 220 9.37 8.09 -31.60
C GLU A 220 10.58 7.30 -32.16
N SER A 221 11.77 7.47 -31.57
CA SER A 221 13.00 6.83 -32.02
C SER A 221 13.78 6.23 -30.85
N ASP A 222 14.48 5.13 -31.10
CA ASP A 222 15.38 4.53 -30.10
C ASP A 222 16.49 5.51 -29.70
N LEU A 223 16.80 5.56 -28.41
CA LEU A 223 17.85 6.44 -27.87
C LEU A 223 18.89 5.61 -27.14
N THR A 224 20.14 5.70 -27.59
CA THR A 224 21.29 5.08 -26.90
C THR A 224 22.01 6.11 -26.04
N ARG A 225 22.28 5.78 -24.78
CA ARG A 225 23.04 6.60 -23.82
C ARG A 225 24.00 5.77 -23.00
N ASN A 226 25.04 6.41 -22.49
CA ASN A 226 26.05 5.74 -21.69
C ASN A 226 25.71 5.85 -20.20
N LEU A 227 25.45 4.71 -19.57
CA LEU A 227 25.37 4.59 -18.12
C LEU A 227 26.78 4.56 -17.54
N ARG A 228 27.03 5.37 -16.50
CA ARG A 228 28.23 5.20 -15.67
C ARG A 228 27.88 4.52 -14.36
N CYS A 229 28.43 3.33 -14.15
CA CYS A 229 28.18 2.55 -12.95
C CYS A 229 29.36 1.64 -12.61
N GLY A 230 29.33 1.08 -11.40
CA GLY A 230 30.30 0.13 -10.93
C GLY A 230 30.23 -0.07 -9.42
N GLY A 231 31.29 -0.63 -8.85
CA GLY A 231 31.37 -0.82 -7.41
C GLY A 231 32.46 -1.80 -7.00
N ALA A 232 32.26 -2.48 -5.87
CA ALA A 232 33.11 -3.57 -5.44
C ALA A 232 32.72 -4.87 -6.16
N THR A 233 33.65 -5.82 -6.21
CA THR A 233 33.42 -7.16 -6.77
C THR A 233 34.25 -8.19 -6.04
N GLY A 234 33.62 -9.31 -5.71
CA GLY A 234 34.29 -10.58 -5.43
C GLY A 234 34.24 -11.47 -6.68
N TRP A 235 35.22 -12.36 -6.84
CA TRP A 235 35.29 -13.33 -7.93
C TRP A 235 36.02 -14.61 -7.53
N ASN A 236 35.29 -15.71 -7.43
CA ASN A 236 35.77 -17.02 -6.99
C ASN A 236 35.03 -18.19 -7.67
N SER A 237 33.73 -18.07 -7.94
CA SER A 237 32.90 -19.17 -8.49
C SER A 237 32.25 -18.89 -9.85
N GLY A 238 32.29 -17.64 -10.32
CA GLY A 238 31.70 -17.23 -11.61
C GLY A 238 30.22 -16.82 -11.52
N TYR A 239 29.68 -16.69 -10.31
CA TYR A 239 28.29 -16.31 -10.04
C TYR A 239 28.16 -14.92 -9.41
N GLU A 240 29.26 -14.40 -8.90
CA GLU A 240 29.49 -13.08 -8.35
C GLU A 240 30.22 -12.18 -9.36
N GLY A 241 30.35 -10.89 -9.07
CA GLY A 241 30.99 -9.92 -9.95
C GLY A 241 30.29 -8.57 -9.86
N ALA A 242 30.33 -7.80 -10.95
CA ALA A 242 29.45 -6.65 -11.16
C ALA A 242 28.89 -6.69 -12.57
N GLY A 243 27.67 -6.17 -12.75
CA GLY A 243 27.05 -6.12 -14.06
C GLY A 243 25.93 -5.12 -14.16
N ALA A 244 25.52 -4.85 -15.39
CA ALA A 244 24.34 -4.07 -15.70
C ALA A 244 23.48 -4.81 -16.73
N HIS A 245 22.19 -4.88 -16.46
CA HIS A 245 21.19 -5.55 -17.29
C HIS A 245 20.06 -4.60 -17.63
N VAL A 246 19.43 -4.83 -18.78
CA VAL A 246 18.29 -4.04 -19.25
C VAL A 246 17.12 -4.97 -19.55
N LEU A 247 15.99 -4.73 -18.88
CA LEU A 247 14.73 -5.38 -19.18
C LEU A 247 13.87 -4.46 -20.04
N THR A 248 13.51 -4.92 -21.23
CA THR A 248 12.76 -4.14 -22.22
C THR A 248 11.43 -4.81 -22.56
N PRO A 249 10.28 -4.13 -22.41
CA PRO A 249 8.98 -4.66 -22.79
C PRO A 249 8.84 -4.82 -24.30
N ASP A 250 8.03 -5.79 -24.72
CA ASP A 250 7.77 -6.12 -26.11
C ASP A 250 6.90 -5.08 -26.83
N VAL A 251 6.04 -4.36 -26.11
CA VAL A 251 5.19 -3.29 -26.66
C VAL A 251 5.47 -1.93 -26.02
N THR A 252 4.90 -0.87 -26.60
CA THR A 252 5.04 0.51 -26.12
C THR A 252 4.18 0.77 -24.88
N ASN A 253 4.48 1.86 -24.18
CA ASN A 253 3.73 2.30 -23.00
C ASN A 253 2.26 2.64 -23.33
N ASP A 254 1.94 3.02 -24.57
CA ASP A 254 0.55 3.29 -24.99
C ASP A 254 -0.32 2.03 -25.00
N ASN A 255 0.29 0.86 -25.16
CA ASN A 255 -0.38 -0.44 -25.12
C ASN A 255 0.08 -1.26 -23.90
N ALA A 256 0.32 -0.59 -22.77
CA ALA A 256 0.89 -1.20 -21.57
C ALA A 256 0.15 -2.45 -21.08
N ALA A 257 -1.17 -2.55 -21.31
CA ALA A 257 -1.97 -3.72 -20.97
C ALA A 257 -1.59 -4.98 -21.77
N ASP A 258 -1.04 -4.80 -22.98
CA ASP A 258 -0.66 -5.88 -23.91
C ASP A 258 0.78 -6.37 -23.72
N ILE A 259 1.54 -5.76 -22.80
CA ILE A 259 2.92 -6.21 -22.49
C ILE A 259 2.86 -7.66 -22.04
N ALA A 260 3.50 -8.56 -22.77
CA ALA A 260 3.50 -10.00 -22.49
C ALA A 260 4.90 -10.53 -22.15
N LEU A 261 5.95 -9.82 -22.56
CA LEU A 261 7.33 -10.27 -22.41
C LEU A 261 8.25 -9.10 -22.01
N LEU A 262 9.30 -9.43 -21.26
CA LEU A 262 10.48 -8.58 -21.09
C LEU A 262 11.65 -9.31 -21.73
N SER A 263 12.28 -8.67 -22.70
CA SER A 263 13.60 -9.10 -23.19
C SER A 263 14.67 -8.67 -22.19
N GLU A 264 15.61 -9.57 -21.91
CA GLU A 264 16.76 -9.33 -21.04
C GLU A 264 18.02 -9.16 -21.87
N GLU A 265 18.75 -8.09 -21.63
CA GLU A 265 20.04 -7.82 -22.24
C GLU A 265 21.09 -7.55 -21.15
N ASN A 266 22.15 -8.36 -21.11
CA ASN A 266 23.34 -8.07 -20.34
C ASN A 266 24.23 -7.10 -21.12
N VAL A 267 24.31 -5.86 -20.66
CA VAL A 267 25.03 -4.78 -21.36
C VAL A 267 26.45 -4.58 -20.85
N TRP A 268 26.75 -5.06 -19.64
CA TRP A 268 28.07 -4.98 -19.05
C TRP A 268 28.27 -5.99 -17.93
N ASN A 269 29.49 -6.53 -17.88
CA ASN A 269 29.95 -7.44 -16.86
C ASN A 269 31.41 -7.14 -16.49
N TYR A 270 31.74 -7.27 -15.21
CA TYR A 270 33.10 -7.26 -14.69
C TYR A 270 33.37 -8.49 -13.79
N ALA A 271 34.30 -9.33 -14.23
CA ALA A 271 34.79 -10.49 -13.49
C ALA A 271 36.15 -10.18 -12.87
N GLY A 272 36.19 -9.93 -11.56
CA GLY A 272 37.44 -9.69 -10.85
C GLY A 272 37.24 -9.53 -9.35
N ASN A 273 38.35 -9.53 -8.62
CA ASN A 273 38.37 -9.20 -7.20
C ASN A 273 38.92 -7.80 -7.03
N THR A 274 38.05 -6.82 -6.85
CA THR A 274 38.46 -5.43 -6.61
C THR A 274 37.45 -4.71 -5.73
N SER A 275 37.94 -3.83 -4.85
CA SER A 275 37.09 -2.92 -4.08
C SER A 275 36.45 -1.82 -4.94
N ASN A 276 36.96 -1.62 -6.16
CA ASN A 276 36.39 -0.66 -7.12
C ASN A 276 36.69 -1.11 -8.56
N THR A 277 35.65 -1.29 -9.37
CA THR A 277 35.74 -1.57 -10.81
C THR A 277 36.21 -0.38 -11.65
N GLY A 278 36.28 0.82 -11.08
CA GLY A 278 36.45 2.08 -11.80
C GLY A 278 35.21 2.47 -12.60
N SER A 279 35.01 3.77 -12.86
CA SER A 279 33.80 4.28 -13.51
C SER A 279 33.67 3.77 -14.95
N ASN A 280 32.98 2.65 -15.12
CA ASN A 280 32.71 2.05 -16.43
C ASN A 280 31.65 2.87 -17.16
N SER A 281 31.72 2.90 -18.49
CA SER A 281 30.75 3.59 -19.35
C SER A 281 30.14 2.57 -20.30
N VAL A 282 28.83 2.37 -20.18
CA VAL A 282 28.11 1.26 -20.80
C VAL A 282 26.98 1.82 -21.67
N ALA A 283 26.96 1.49 -22.95
CA ALA A 283 25.91 1.93 -23.86
C ALA A 283 24.62 1.13 -23.61
N ILE A 284 23.52 1.83 -23.38
CA ILE A 284 22.17 1.27 -23.21
C ILE A 284 21.25 1.92 -24.22
N THR A 285 20.49 1.10 -24.95
CA THR A 285 19.45 1.56 -25.86
C THR A 285 18.09 1.47 -25.19
N VAL A 286 17.38 2.59 -25.12
CA VAL A 286 15.98 2.65 -24.66
C VAL A 286 15.11 2.80 -25.91
N PRO A 287 14.31 1.78 -26.29
CA PRO A 287 13.52 1.87 -27.51
C PRO A 287 12.43 2.92 -27.45
N ALA A 288 11.98 3.39 -28.62
CA ALA A 288 10.93 4.40 -28.76
C ALA A 288 9.66 4.07 -27.95
N GLY A 289 9.12 5.04 -27.22
CA GLY A 289 7.85 4.92 -26.50
C GLY A 289 7.80 3.84 -25.42
N ARG A 290 8.94 3.33 -24.94
CA ARG A 290 9.02 2.27 -23.93
C ARG A 290 9.69 2.75 -22.64
N THR A 291 9.30 2.13 -21.53
CA THR A 291 10.06 2.18 -20.28
C THR A 291 10.86 0.90 -20.10
N VAL A 292 12.17 1.02 -19.95
CA VAL A 292 13.05 -0.10 -19.59
C VAL A 292 13.36 -0.09 -18.11
N ALA A 293 13.66 -1.27 -17.53
CA ALA A 293 14.30 -1.35 -16.22
C ALA A 293 15.80 -1.59 -16.41
N ILE A 294 16.62 -0.68 -15.89
CA ILE A 294 18.07 -0.81 -15.86
C ILE A 294 18.45 -1.32 -14.47
N ILE A 295 19.11 -2.46 -14.41
CA ILE A 295 19.46 -3.15 -13.17
C ILE A 295 20.98 -3.15 -13.05
N VAL A 296 21.50 -2.50 -12.02
CA VAL A 296 22.94 -2.48 -11.70
C VAL A 296 23.16 -3.40 -10.50
N TYR A 297 24.10 -4.32 -10.65
CA TYR A 297 24.44 -5.34 -9.67
C TYR A 297 25.91 -5.24 -9.28
N THR A 298 26.20 -5.36 -7.98
CA THR A 298 27.57 -5.61 -7.50
C THR A 298 27.59 -6.63 -6.36
N SER A 299 28.66 -7.42 -6.31
CA SER A 299 28.97 -8.34 -5.23
C SER A 299 29.98 -7.72 -4.26
N PRO A 300 29.97 -8.09 -2.97
CA PRO A 300 30.96 -7.59 -2.01
C PRO A 300 32.38 -8.05 -2.37
N TYR A 301 33.35 -7.15 -2.21
CA TYR A 301 34.77 -7.49 -2.24
C TYR A 301 35.18 -8.10 -0.91
N HIS A 302 35.86 -9.24 -0.94
CA HIS A 302 36.43 -9.84 0.26
C HIS A 302 37.62 -9.00 0.74
N TYR A 303 37.52 -8.41 1.93
CA TYR A 303 38.55 -7.52 2.46
C TYR A 303 39.55 -8.27 3.36
N THR A 304 39.06 -8.97 4.38
CA THR A 304 39.91 -9.80 5.27
C THR A 304 39.09 -10.88 6.01
N SER A 305 39.76 -11.78 6.71
CA SER A 305 39.13 -12.87 7.48
C SER A 305 39.86 -13.11 8.81
N PRO A 306 39.48 -12.42 9.90
CA PRO A 306 39.86 -12.89 11.23
C PRO A 306 39.30 -14.31 11.49
N THR A 307 39.87 -15.03 12.45
CA THR A 307 39.70 -16.49 12.65
C THR A 307 38.26 -17.00 12.65
N SER A 308 37.27 -16.18 13.00
CA SER A 308 35.86 -16.56 13.05
C SER A 308 34.92 -15.59 12.33
N ALA A 309 35.42 -14.72 11.44
CA ALA A 309 34.56 -13.81 10.68
C ALA A 309 35.16 -13.42 9.32
N TYR A 310 34.27 -13.05 8.40
CA TYR A 310 34.60 -12.43 7.12
C TYR A 310 34.28 -10.94 7.20
N VAL A 311 35.20 -10.12 6.70
CA VAL A 311 34.99 -8.70 6.53
C VAL A 311 34.89 -8.42 5.04
N LEU A 312 33.78 -7.84 4.63
CA LEU A 312 33.48 -7.54 3.24
C LEU A 312 33.40 -6.04 3.04
N PHE A 313 33.81 -5.59 1.86
CA PHE A 313 33.60 -4.23 1.41
C PHE A 313 32.53 -4.23 0.33
N GLU A 314 31.44 -3.56 0.63
CA GLU A 314 30.26 -3.42 -0.21
C GLU A 314 30.28 -2.05 -0.84
N HIS A 315 30.14 -1.99 -2.16
CA HIS A 315 30.21 -0.74 -2.88
C HIS A 315 29.41 -0.83 -4.18
N LEU A 316 28.56 0.15 -4.43
CA LEU A 316 27.83 0.35 -5.68
C LEU A 316 27.75 1.85 -5.95
N TYR A 317 27.97 2.25 -7.19
CA TYR A 317 27.74 3.62 -7.60
C TYR A 317 27.10 3.72 -8.98
N ILE A 318 26.39 4.82 -9.15
CA ILE A 318 25.86 5.32 -10.42
C ILE A 318 26.30 6.78 -10.50
N GLU A 319 26.91 7.17 -11.62
CA GLU A 319 27.49 8.51 -11.76
C GLU A 319 26.88 9.26 -12.93
N ARG A 320 26.74 10.58 -12.75
CA ARG A 320 26.38 11.53 -13.81
C ARG A 320 25.12 11.16 -14.59
N PHE A 321 24.19 10.45 -13.95
CA PHE A 321 23.04 9.88 -14.63
C PHE A 321 22.09 10.97 -15.15
N LYS A 322 21.93 12.09 -14.42
CA LYS A 322 21.10 13.21 -14.90
C LYS A 322 21.68 13.85 -16.15
N ASN A 323 22.99 14.10 -16.16
CA ASN A 323 23.63 14.90 -17.20
C ASN A 323 24.11 14.10 -18.41
N GLU A 324 24.49 12.83 -18.24
CA GLU A 324 24.98 11.97 -19.32
C GLU A 324 23.91 10.98 -19.82
N PHE A 325 22.98 10.53 -18.96
CA PHE A 325 21.95 9.55 -19.33
C PHE A 325 20.59 10.18 -19.62
N LEU A 326 20.00 10.92 -18.67
CA LEU A 326 18.67 11.54 -18.75
C LEU A 326 18.64 12.85 -19.58
N THR A 327 19.38 12.86 -20.67
CA THR A 327 19.32 13.93 -21.66
C THR A 327 18.00 13.91 -22.45
N THR A 328 17.76 14.92 -23.29
CA THR A 328 16.53 15.09 -24.07
C THR A 328 15.96 13.78 -24.62
N GLY A 329 14.69 13.51 -24.27
CA GLY A 329 13.94 12.34 -24.71
C GLY A 329 13.92 11.16 -23.73
N LEU A 330 14.77 11.17 -22.69
CA LEU A 330 14.76 10.18 -21.62
C LEU A 330 14.39 10.81 -20.28
N GLU A 331 13.51 10.15 -19.53
CA GLU A 331 13.12 10.56 -18.18
C GLU A 331 12.98 9.35 -17.25
N ILE A 332 13.08 9.56 -15.93
CA ILE A 332 12.69 8.51 -14.98
C ILE A 332 11.19 8.29 -15.06
N ASP A 333 10.80 7.03 -15.12
CA ASP A 333 9.41 6.62 -14.97
C ASP A 333 9.08 6.51 -13.48
N ILE A 334 8.62 7.63 -12.91
CA ILE A 334 8.34 7.72 -11.48
C ILE A 334 7.15 6.81 -11.12
N GLU A 335 6.12 6.75 -11.97
CA GLU A 335 4.97 5.87 -11.79
C GLU A 335 5.40 4.40 -11.65
N ARG A 336 6.20 3.89 -12.59
CA ARG A 336 6.72 2.51 -12.51
C ARG A 336 7.66 2.31 -11.32
N THR A 337 8.46 3.31 -10.97
CA THR A 337 9.35 3.26 -9.80
C THR A 337 8.54 3.12 -8.50
N VAL A 338 7.47 3.90 -8.35
CA VAL A 338 6.56 3.82 -7.20
C VAL A 338 5.79 2.52 -7.20
N LYS A 339 5.27 2.08 -8.35
CA LYS A 339 4.55 0.81 -8.48
C LYS A 339 5.44 -0.37 -8.09
N ALA A 340 6.69 -0.38 -8.54
CA ALA A 340 7.71 -1.35 -8.16
C ALA A 340 8.06 -1.26 -6.65
N HIS A 341 8.08 -0.06 -6.07
CA HIS A 341 8.32 0.13 -4.64
C HIS A 341 7.14 -0.32 -3.77
N GLN A 342 5.91 0.02 -4.14
CA GLN A 342 4.75 -0.27 -3.31
C GLN A 342 4.24 -1.69 -3.55
N ASN A 343 4.41 -2.20 -4.76
CA ASN A 343 3.93 -3.49 -5.26
C ASN A 343 2.58 -3.89 -4.64
N PRO A 344 1.51 -3.11 -4.88
CA PRO A 344 0.23 -3.27 -4.19
C PRO A 344 -0.44 -4.63 -4.44
N ASN A 345 -0.13 -5.27 -5.58
CA ASN A 345 -0.67 -6.58 -5.93
C ASN A 345 0.10 -7.73 -5.26
N GLY A 346 1.24 -7.44 -4.62
CA GLY A 346 1.99 -8.34 -3.75
C GLY A 346 2.57 -9.61 -4.37
N SER A 347 2.07 -10.12 -5.49
CA SER A 347 2.41 -11.48 -5.93
C SER A 347 1.74 -11.82 -7.26
N GLY A 348 2.53 -12.11 -8.30
CA GLY A 348 2.06 -12.87 -9.47
C GLY A 348 3.05 -12.82 -10.63
N ASP A 349 3.32 -11.61 -11.10
CA ASP A 349 4.12 -11.39 -12.31
C ASP A 349 4.80 -10.01 -12.28
N ILE A 350 6.08 -9.97 -12.62
CA ILE A 350 6.87 -8.74 -12.69
C ILE A 350 6.37 -7.77 -13.78
N LEU A 351 5.64 -8.29 -14.77
CA LEU A 351 5.02 -7.51 -15.84
C LEU A 351 3.97 -6.52 -15.29
N ASP A 352 3.43 -6.78 -14.10
CA ASP A 352 2.46 -5.90 -13.44
C ASP A 352 3.04 -4.53 -13.08
N ILE A 353 4.37 -4.41 -13.00
CA ILE A 353 5.04 -3.10 -12.86
C ILE A 353 4.75 -2.23 -14.09
N TRP A 354 4.64 -2.83 -15.28
CA TRP A 354 4.41 -2.10 -16.53
C TRP A 354 2.95 -2.00 -16.93
N ARG A 355 2.15 -3.02 -16.64
CA ARG A 355 0.70 -3.06 -16.91
C ARG A 355 -0.05 -2.11 -15.96
N PRO A 356 -1.28 -1.68 -16.28
CA PRO A 356 -2.11 -0.86 -15.39
C PRO A 356 -2.42 -1.54 -14.04
#